data_AF-A0A2D3VHD3-F1
#
_entry.id   AF-A0A2D3VHD3-F1
#
_cell.length_a   1.000
_cell.length_b   1.000
_cell.length_c   1.000
_cell.angle_alpha   90.00
_cell.angle_beta   90.00
_cell.angle_gamma   90.00
#
_symmetry.space_group_name_H-M   'P 1'
#
loop_
_entity.id
_entity.type
_entity.pdbx_description
1 polymer ?
#
loop_
_entity_poly.entity_id
_entity_poly.type
_entity_poly.pdbx_seq_one_letter_code
_entity_poly.pdbx_strand_id
1 'polypeptide(L)'
;MKYLLTFLLLTYSLFACSGDCMSCHPKLMEKIDTDERHKPMLGCIKCHSPNPEKMAQCGNDCFACHSMVKIYEADVEEHDVIQGCRDCHVGQVEKMFDATKSFNQSAPDSLKDFLLH
;
A
#
# COMPACT_ATOMS: atom_id res chain seq x y z
N MET A 1 -26.96 25.22 -4.73
CA MET A 1 -26.81 23.81 -4.26
C MET A 1 -26.32 22.87 -5.37
N LYS A 2 -26.89 22.89 -6.58
CA LYS A 2 -26.46 22.04 -7.71
C LYS A 2 -24.96 22.17 -8.07
N TYR A 3 -24.43 23.39 -8.08
CA TYR A 3 -23.00 23.65 -8.34
C TYR A 3 -22.06 23.20 -7.20
N LEU A 4 -22.55 23.22 -5.96
CA LEU A 4 -21.80 22.75 -4.80
C LEU A 4 -21.67 21.23 -4.83
N LEU A 5 -22.73 20.53 -5.25
CA LEU A 5 -22.77 19.08 -5.39
C LEU A 5 -21.85 18.60 -6.53
N THR A 6 -21.84 19.29 -7.68
CA THR A 6 -20.91 18.98 -8.78
C THR A 6 -19.47 19.27 -8.43
N PHE A 7 -19.19 20.33 -7.66
CA PHE A 7 -17.83 20.63 -7.19
C PHE A 7 -17.32 19.54 -6.23
N LEU A 8 -18.17 19.07 -5.31
CA LEU A 8 -17.83 18.01 -4.36
C LEU A 8 -17.54 16.66 -5.04
N LEU A 9 -18.33 16.30 -6.06
CA LEU A 9 -18.11 15.10 -6.89
C LEU A 9 -16.82 15.19 -7.72
N LEU A 10 -16.47 16.37 -8.23
CA LEU A 10 -15.25 16.59 -9.01
C LEU A 10 -13.98 16.50 -8.14
N THR A 11 -14.05 16.94 -6.89
CA THR A 11 -12.91 16.82 -5.96
C THR A 11 -12.64 15.38 -5.52
N TYR A 12 -13.67 14.52 -5.48
CA TYR A 12 -13.53 13.14 -5.03
C TYR A 12 -12.77 12.26 -6.03
N SER A 13 -12.88 12.55 -7.33
CA SER A 13 -12.18 11.83 -8.40
C SER A 13 -10.72 12.26 -8.59
N LEU A 14 -10.29 13.38 -7.99
CA LEU A 14 -8.89 13.83 -8.01
C LEU A 14 -8.00 13.11 -6.99
N PHE A 15 -8.59 12.39 -6.03
CA PHE A 15 -7.87 11.57 -5.04
C PHE A 15 -7.86 10.08 -5.42
N ALA A 16 -8.06 9.75 -6.69
CA ALA A 16 -7.94 8.39 -7.18
C ALA A 16 -6.46 8.00 -7.26
N CYS A 17 -5.95 7.31 -6.23
CA CYS A 17 -4.62 6.69 -6.25
C CYS A 17 -4.63 5.59 -7.34
N SER A 18 -3.61 5.53 -8.21
CA SER A 18 -3.53 4.45 -9.23
C SER A 18 -3.02 3.15 -8.62
N GLY A 19 -3.39 2.01 -9.20
CA GLY A 19 -2.96 0.68 -8.76
C GLY A 19 -1.69 0.18 -9.45
N ASP A 20 -0.85 1.09 -9.94
CA ASP A 20 0.31 0.73 -10.76
C ASP A 20 1.59 0.57 -9.95
N CYS A 21 1.78 -0.66 -9.47
CA CYS A 21 2.96 -1.02 -8.71
C CYS A 21 4.23 -1.11 -9.61
N MET A 22 4.09 -1.25 -10.93
CA MET A 22 5.20 -1.54 -11.84
C MET A 22 6.00 -0.30 -12.22
N SER A 23 5.36 0.88 -12.35
CA SER A 23 6.08 2.12 -12.66
C SER A 23 7.11 2.52 -11.60
N CYS A 24 6.89 2.14 -10.34
CA CYS A 24 7.85 2.32 -9.25
C CYS A 24 9.00 1.30 -9.24
N HIS A 25 8.84 0.17 -9.92
CA HIS A 25 9.80 -0.94 -9.95
C HIS A 25 10.24 -1.28 -11.39
N PRO A 26 10.84 -0.35 -12.15
CA PRO A 26 11.20 -0.60 -13.56
C PRO A 26 12.21 -1.74 -13.73
N LYS A 27 13.13 -1.94 -12.78
CA LYS A 27 14.07 -3.08 -12.81
C LYS A 27 13.41 -4.42 -12.58
N LEU A 28 12.27 -4.45 -11.89
CA LEU A 28 11.51 -5.66 -11.68
C LEU A 28 10.88 -6.12 -13.00
N MET A 29 10.52 -5.20 -13.90
CA MET A 29 9.99 -5.53 -15.23
C MET A 29 10.96 -6.38 -16.05
N GLU A 30 12.27 -6.17 -15.89
CA GLU A 30 13.28 -6.96 -16.61
C GLU A 30 13.25 -8.45 -16.25
N LYS A 31 12.69 -8.81 -15.08
CA LYS A 31 12.70 -10.18 -14.54
C LYS A 31 11.31 -10.68 -14.13
N ILE A 32 10.25 -9.91 -14.40
CA ILE A 32 8.90 -10.16 -13.89
C ILE A 32 8.37 -11.54 -14.30
N ASP A 33 8.74 -12.03 -15.48
CA ASP A 33 8.33 -13.34 -15.98
C ASP A 33 8.87 -14.51 -15.15
N THR A 34 10.02 -14.29 -14.51
CA THR A 34 10.72 -15.26 -13.64
C THR A 34 10.51 -15.02 -12.15
N ASP A 35 9.94 -13.88 -11.77
CA ASP A 35 9.65 -13.54 -10.38
C ASP A 35 8.21 -13.87 -10.03
N GLU A 36 7.96 -15.13 -9.66
CA GLU A 36 6.62 -15.63 -9.31
C GLU A 36 5.95 -14.86 -8.17
N ARG A 37 6.72 -14.18 -7.30
CA ARG A 37 6.16 -13.40 -6.18
C ARG A 37 5.61 -12.05 -6.63
N HIS A 38 6.21 -11.44 -7.65
CA HIS A 38 5.78 -10.15 -8.16
C HIS A 38 4.98 -10.24 -9.47
N LYS A 39 5.00 -11.39 -10.15
CA LYS A 39 4.22 -11.69 -11.36
C LYS A 39 2.73 -11.32 -11.28
N PRO A 40 2.03 -11.42 -10.12
CA PRO A 40 0.64 -10.97 -10.00
C PRO A 40 0.43 -9.49 -10.39
N MET A 41 1.46 -8.64 -10.32
CA MET A 41 1.38 -7.23 -10.72
C MET A 41 1.01 -7.06 -12.21
N LEU A 42 1.32 -8.05 -13.05
CA LEU A 42 0.88 -8.07 -14.47
C LEU A 42 -0.64 -8.21 -14.61
N GLY A 43 -1.32 -8.79 -13.62
CA GLY A 43 -2.77 -8.82 -13.54
C GLY A 43 -3.35 -7.45 -13.19
N CYS A 44 -2.75 -6.76 -12.21
CA CYS A 44 -3.20 -5.46 -11.73
C CYS A 44 -3.29 -4.42 -12.85
N ILE A 45 -2.27 -4.36 -13.71
CA ILE A 45 -2.20 -3.38 -14.82
C ILE A 45 -3.23 -3.62 -15.94
N LYS A 46 -3.96 -4.74 -15.92
CA LYS A 46 -5.06 -4.99 -16.86
C LYS A 46 -6.29 -4.12 -16.53
N CYS A 47 -6.51 -3.82 -15.26
CA CYS A 47 -7.66 -3.06 -14.76
C CYS A 47 -7.25 -1.68 -14.22
N HIS A 48 -6.10 -1.60 -13.55
CA HIS A 48 -5.57 -0.36 -13.01
C HIS A 48 -4.56 0.26 -13.98
N SER A 49 -4.88 1.48 -14.45
CA SER A 49 -4.03 2.17 -15.42
C SER A 49 -2.65 2.50 -14.82
N PRO A 50 -1.56 2.28 -15.59
CA PRO A 50 -0.23 2.73 -15.24
C PRO A 50 -0.12 4.23 -15.39
N ASN A 51 -0.51 4.95 -14.33
CA ASN A 51 -0.29 6.37 -14.25
C ASN A 51 0.44 6.72 -12.93
N PRO A 52 1.78 6.89 -12.97
CA PRO A 52 2.56 7.27 -11.81
C PRO A 52 2.23 8.67 -11.29
N GLU A 53 1.70 9.57 -12.13
CA GLU A 53 1.27 10.92 -11.71
C GLU A 53 0.05 10.87 -10.79
N LYS A 54 -0.67 9.74 -10.78
CA LYS A 54 -1.81 9.48 -9.91
C LYS A 54 -1.44 8.62 -8.69
N MET A 55 -0.16 8.33 -8.46
CA MET A 55 0.28 7.66 -7.23
C MET A 55 0.65 8.69 -6.18
N ALA A 56 0.27 8.45 -4.93
CA ALA A 56 0.67 9.32 -3.81
C ALA A 56 2.19 9.29 -3.59
N GLN A 57 2.82 8.11 -3.63
CA GLN A 57 4.27 7.93 -3.61
C GLN A 57 4.64 6.46 -3.89
N CYS A 58 5.78 6.21 -4.52
CA CYS A 58 6.36 4.87 -4.61
C CYS A 58 6.76 4.36 -3.23
N GLY A 59 6.32 3.14 -2.87
CA GLY A 59 6.67 2.50 -1.59
C GLY A 59 5.89 3.00 -0.37
N ASN A 60 4.92 3.91 -0.55
CA ASN A 60 3.94 4.17 0.50
C ASN A 60 2.95 3.01 0.61
N ASP A 61 2.34 2.90 1.79
CA ASP A 61 1.18 2.04 1.97
C ASP A 61 0.10 2.50 0.97
N CYS A 62 -0.06 1.77 -0.14
CA CYS A 62 -1.10 2.05 -1.13
C CYS A 62 -2.50 1.95 -0.47
N PHE A 63 -2.60 1.20 0.63
CA PHE A 63 -3.80 1.08 1.46
C PHE A 63 -4.01 2.30 2.39
N ALA A 64 -3.08 3.25 2.43
CA ALA A 64 -3.32 4.55 3.06
C ALA A 64 -4.34 5.38 2.25
N CYS A 65 -4.41 5.21 0.93
CA CYS A 65 -5.46 5.82 0.10
C CYS A 65 -6.76 4.99 0.06
N HIS A 66 -6.64 3.66 0.06
CA HIS A 66 -7.76 2.73 -0.07
C HIS A 66 -7.88 1.84 1.17
N SER A 67 -9.02 1.86 1.87
CA SER A 67 -9.21 0.91 2.96
C SER A 67 -9.26 -0.52 2.42
N MET A 68 -8.53 -1.43 3.07
CA MET A 68 -8.55 -2.86 2.73
C MET A 68 -9.97 -3.42 2.76
N VAL A 69 -10.81 -2.94 3.68
CA VAL A 69 -12.23 -3.33 3.78
C VAL A 69 -12.95 -3.09 2.45
N LYS A 70 -12.80 -1.92 1.84
CA LYS A 70 -13.46 -1.61 0.56
C LYS A 70 -12.93 -2.45 -0.60
N ILE A 71 -11.66 -2.82 -0.55
CA ILE A 71 -11.04 -3.68 -1.56
C ILE A 71 -11.62 -5.11 -1.48
N TYR A 72 -11.76 -5.63 -0.26
CA TYR A 72 -12.36 -6.95 -0.03
C TYR A 72 -13.87 -6.99 -0.32
N GLU A 73 -14.60 -5.92 -0.01
CA GLU A 73 -16.03 -5.81 -0.29
C GLU A 73 -16.36 -5.76 -1.80
N ALA A 74 -15.38 -5.45 -2.66
CA ALA A 74 -15.59 -5.36 -4.10
C ALA A 74 -15.78 -6.73 -4.77
N ASP A 75 -15.49 -7.85 -4.08
CA ASP A 75 -15.66 -9.22 -4.57
C ASP A 75 -14.99 -9.47 -5.94
N VAL A 76 -13.75 -8.99 -6.07
CA VAL A 76 -12.90 -9.19 -7.26
C VAL A 76 -11.86 -10.25 -6.92
N GLU A 77 -11.90 -11.39 -7.59
CA GLU A 77 -10.99 -12.53 -7.34
C GLU A 77 -9.51 -12.12 -7.39
N GLU A 78 -9.13 -11.26 -8.34
CA GLU A 78 -7.75 -10.76 -8.47
C GLU A 78 -7.28 -9.92 -7.27
N HIS A 79 -8.20 -9.43 -6.43
CA HIS A 79 -7.84 -8.69 -5.21
C HIS A 79 -7.40 -9.61 -4.06
N ASP A 80 -7.61 -10.93 -4.14
CA ASP A 80 -7.23 -11.87 -3.07
C ASP A 80 -5.70 -11.90 -2.84
N VAL A 81 -4.91 -11.56 -3.86
CA VAL A 81 -3.44 -11.52 -3.76
C VAL A 81 -2.93 -10.36 -2.88
N ILE A 82 -3.76 -9.33 -2.68
CA ILE A 82 -3.37 -8.05 -2.09
C ILE A 82 -2.91 -8.21 -0.64
N GLN A 83 -3.50 -9.15 0.12
CA GLN A 83 -3.05 -9.43 1.49
C GLN A 83 -1.59 -9.90 1.53
N GLY A 84 -1.19 -10.76 0.59
CA GLY A 84 0.20 -11.23 0.49
C GLY A 84 1.18 -10.09 0.18
N CYS A 85 0.77 -9.15 -0.66
CA CYS A 85 1.54 -7.93 -0.93
C CYS A 85 1.70 -7.09 0.34
N ARG A 86 0.60 -6.85 1.07
CA ARG A 86 0.60 -6.08 2.33
C ARG A 86 1.53 -6.71 3.37
N ASP A 87 1.45 -8.02 3.54
CA ASP A 87 2.22 -8.73 4.57
C ASP A 87 3.72 -8.52 4.43
N CYS A 88 4.21 -8.40 3.19
CA CYS A 88 5.62 -8.16 2.90
C CYS A 88 5.99 -6.67 2.91
N HIS A 89 5.19 -5.81 2.28
CA HIS A 89 5.54 -4.39 2.09
C HIS A 89 5.21 -3.50 3.29
N VAL A 90 4.15 -3.83 4.03
CA VAL A 90 3.68 -3.06 5.20
C VAL A 90 3.87 -3.88 6.46
N GLY A 91 3.45 -5.15 6.45
CA GLY A 91 3.46 -6.02 7.63
C GLY A 91 4.85 -6.26 8.20
N GLN A 92 5.90 -6.28 7.37
CA GLN A 92 7.27 -6.42 7.88
C GLN A 92 7.77 -5.15 8.57
N VAL A 93 7.41 -3.98 8.04
CA VAL A 93 7.72 -2.69 8.67
C VAL A 93 6.97 -2.58 10.00
N GLU A 94 5.67 -2.90 10.03
CA GLU A 94 4.86 -2.94 11.25
C GLU A 94 5.50 -3.86 12.30
N LYS A 95 5.95 -5.06 11.93
CA LYS A 95 6.62 -6.00 12.85
C LYS A 95 7.95 -5.46 13.38
N MET A 96 8.71 -4.70 12.59
CA MET A 96 9.97 -4.09 13.04
C MET A 96 9.74 -3.01 14.10
N PHE A 97 8.64 -2.26 13.99
CA PHE A 97 8.27 -1.19 14.91
C PHE A 97 7.27 -1.61 15.99
N ASP A 98 6.91 -2.91 16.04
CA ASP A 98 6.04 -3.47 17.06
C ASP A 98 6.78 -3.55 18.40
N ALA A 99 6.60 -2.52 19.22
CA ALA A 99 7.18 -2.42 20.56
C ALA A 99 6.72 -3.54 21.51
N THR A 100 5.68 -4.30 21.16
CA THR A 100 5.23 -5.47 21.94
C THR A 100 6.01 -6.74 21.59
N LYS A 101 6.75 -6.76 20.47
CA LYS A 101 7.59 -7.88 20.01
C LYS A 101 9.07 -7.50 20.09
N SER A 102 9.61 -7.53 21.30
CA SER A 102 11.05 -7.36 21.52
C SER A 102 11.83 -8.57 20.98
N PHE A 103 12.45 -8.45 19.81
CA PHE A 103 13.38 -9.44 19.28
C PHE A 103 14.77 -9.28 19.91
N ASN A 104 14.96 -9.66 21.18
CA ASN A 104 16.28 -9.74 21.85
C ASN A 104 17.24 -8.54 21.62
N GLN A 105 16.72 -7.39 21.23
CA GLN A 105 17.42 -6.13 21.25
C GLN A 105 17.43 -5.73 22.71
N SER A 106 18.60 -5.43 23.27
CA SER A 106 18.71 -4.80 24.59
C SER A 106 17.72 -3.64 24.58
N ALA A 107 16.57 -3.78 25.26
CA ALA A 107 15.59 -2.71 25.28
C ALA A 107 16.30 -1.52 25.94
N PRO A 108 16.63 -0.44 25.20
CA PRO A 108 17.09 0.75 25.89
C PRO A 108 15.92 1.22 26.74
N ASP A 109 16.23 1.70 27.95
CA ASP A 109 15.24 2.30 28.85
C ASP A 109 14.33 3.22 28.03
N SER A 110 13.02 3.03 28.14
CA SER A 110 12.11 3.86 27.38
C SER A 110 12.26 5.32 27.82
N LEU A 111 11.89 6.28 26.97
CA LEU A 111 11.87 7.69 27.36
C LEU A 111 11.05 7.92 28.64
N LYS A 112 10.02 7.11 28.87
CA LYS A 112 9.24 7.12 30.11
C LYS A 112 10.06 6.64 31.31
N ASP A 113 10.86 5.60 31.15
CA ASP A 113 11.72 5.06 32.22
C ASP A 113 12.85 6.04 32.58
N PHE A 114 13.36 6.79 31.61
CA PHE A 114 14.34 7.87 31.83
C PHE A 114 13.74 9.06 32.61
N LEU A 115 12.48 9.42 32.35
CA LEU A 115 11.83 10.58 32.96
C LEU A 115 11.29 10.32 34.39
N LEU A 116 11.29 9.07 34.83
CA LEU A 116 10.81 8.66 36.16
C LEU A 116 11.95 8.36 37.15
N HIS A 117 13.20 8.53 36.73
CA HIS A 117 14.40 8.58 37.59
C HIS A 117 14.84 10.02 37.81
#